data_AF-A0A971X0N5-F1
#
_entry.id   AF-A0A971X0N5-F1
#
_cell.length_a   1.000
_cell.length_b   1.000
_cell.length_c   1.000
_cell.angle_alpha   90.00
_cell.angle_beta   90.00
_cell.angle_gamma   90.00
#
_symmetry.space_group_name_H-M   'P 1'
#
loop_
_entity.id
_entity.type
_entity.pdbx_description
1 polymer ?
#
loop_
_entity_poly.entity_id
_entity_poly.type
_entity_poly.pdbx_seq_one_letter_code
_entity_poly.pdbx_strand_id
1 'polypeptide(L)'
;KQGVELILFHGRGGTVGRGGGPAHEAILSQPPGSVAGRFRTTEQGEVIRFKYGLPKVAAQNLNLYIASVLEATLLPPPVPKDAWRAVMERLAADGLQAYRKTVREHPQFVDYFRQATPEQELGRLPLGSRPARRRSGGIESLRAIPWIFAWTQTRMMLPAWLGWETALQNAIGRQEESLLAEMRDQWPFFRARIDMLEMVLLKADSGIARLYDERLVDDELRGFGEQLYQHLSQAVEQVLHLTGEAHLLERHPQVRASISVRDTYLDPLHLLQVELLARSREQGEAICPAIEQALLVTVAGIAAGLRNTG
;
A
#
# COMPACT_ATOMS: atom_id res chain seq x y z
N LYS A 1 30.80 -10.55 13.49
CA LYS A 1 32.05 -10.93 12.76
C LYS A 1 33.07 -9.80 12.73
N GLN A 2 32.69 -8.56 12.39
CA GLN A 2 33.65 -7.43 12.30
C GLN A 2 33.67 -6.50 13.53
N GLY A 3 32.96 -6.82 14.62
CA GLY A 3 32.87 -5.93 15.79
C GLY A 3 32.15 -4.59 15.54
N VAL A 4 31.46 -4.45 14.39
CA VAL A 4 30.72 -3.23 14.04
C VAL A 4 29.31 -3.29 14.60
N GLU A 5 28.92 -2.23 15.31
CA GLU A 5 27.52 -2.01 15.70
C GLU A 5 26.72 -1.46 14.51
N LEU A 6 25.76 -2.24 14.04
CA LEU A 6 24.88 -1.86 12.92
C LEU A 6 23.61 -1.20 13.46
N ILE A 7 23.21 -0.08 12.84
CA ILE A 7 21.89 0.51 13.04
C ILE A 7 21.18 0.56 11.69
N LEU A 8 20.06 -0.15 11.58
CA LEU A 8 19.22 -0.09 10.39
C LEU A 8 18.38 1.18 10.42
N PHE A 9 18.38 1.92 9.31
CA PHE A 9 17.50 3.06 9.11
C PHE A 9 16.33 2.65 8.20
N HIS A 10 15.14 2.54 8.79
CA HIS A 10 13.93 2.19 8.07
C HIS A 10 13.37 3.40 7.31
N GLY A 11 13.25 3.25 5.99
CA GLY A 11 12.70 4.26 5.09
C GLY A 11 11.16 4.34 5.10
N ARG A 12 10.61 5.11 4.16
CA ARG A 12 9.16 5.29 3.95
C ARG A 12 8.52 3.99 3.42
N GLY A 13 7.25 3.75 3.79
CA GLY A 13 6.41 2.69 3.21
C GLY A 13 6.63 1.25 3.72
N GLY A 14 7.51 1.05 4.70
CA GLY A 14 7.62 -0.24 5.39
C GLY A 14 6.47 -0.47 6.37
N THR A 15 6.24 -1.74 6.72
CA THR A 15 5.33 -2.15 7.83
C THR A 15 5.59 -1.37 9.12
N VAL A 16 6.87 -1.11 9.39
CA VAL A 16 7.40 -0.30 10.50
C VAL A 16 6.97 1.18 10.46
N GLY A 17 6.89 1.77 9.27
CA GLY A 17 6.75 3.23 9.11
C GLY A 17 5.30 3.72 9.01
N ARG A 18 4.35 2.83 8.70
CA ARG A 18 3.03 3.28 8.20
C ARG A 18 1.86 3.27 9.18
N GLY A 19 1.95 2.59 10.32
CA GLY A 19 0.97 2.72 11.41
C GLY A 19 -0.47 2.29 11.08
N GLY A 20 -0.67 1.24 10.26
CA GLY A 20 -1.99 0.69 9.92
C GLY A 20 -2.29 -0.57 10.74
N GLY A 21 -1.84 -1.72 10.24
CA GLY A 21 -1.49 -2.83 11.11
C GLY A 21 -0.37 -2.42 12.10
N PRO A 22 -0.18 -3.13 13.21
CA PRO A 22 0.54 -2.61 14.37
C PRO A 22 2.03 -2.30 14.12
N ALA A 23 2.42 -1.07 14.47
CA ALA A 23 3.83 -0.65 14.42
C ALA A 23 4.72 -1.39 15.45
N HIS A 24 4.11 -1.97 16.49
CA HIS A 24 4.77 -2.86 17.46
C HIS A 24 5.09 -4.22 16.84
N GLU A 25 4.12 -4.88 16.21
CA GLU A 25 4.32 -6.16 15.51
C GLU A 25 5.34 -6.05 14.36
N ALA A 26 5.37 -4.91 13.67
CA ALA A 26 6.35 -4.66 12.62
C ALA A 26 7.81 -4.60 13.15
N ILE A 27 8.01 -4.20 14.40
CA ILE A 27 9.32 -4.18 15.06
C ILE A 27 9.65 -5.58 15.58
N LEU A 28 8.69 -6.28 16.18
CA LEU A 28 8.86 -7.65 16.67
C LEU A 28 9.13 -8.65 15.54
N SER A 29 8.71 -8.34 14.32
CA SER A 29 8.94 -9.18 13.14
C SER A 29 10.31 -8.95 12.45
N GLN A 30 11.12 -8.01 12.94
CA GLN A 30 12.44 -7.79 12.38
C GLN A 30 13.39 -8.97 12.65
N PRO A 31 14.36 -9.27 11.77
CA PRO A 31 15.29 -10.38 11.97
C PRO A 31 16.00 -10.33 13.33
N PRO A 32 16.28 -11.47 13.99
CA PRO A 32 17.01 -11.49 15.25
C PRO A 32 18.32 -10.68 15.21
N GLY A 33 18.50 -9.81 16.20
CA GLY A 33 19.69 -8.94 16.31
C GLY A 33 19.69 -7.70 15.43
N SER A 34 18.67 -7.46 14.60
CA SER A 34 18.59 -6.27 13.74
C SER A 34 18.20 -4.98 14.49
N VAL A 35 17.46 -5.10 15.60
CA VAL A 35 17.06 -3.99 16.48
C VAL A 35 18.16 -3.71 17.52
N ALA A 36 18.56 -4.72 18.30
CA ALA A 36 19.68 -4.63 19.25
C ALA A 36 19.66 -3.36 20.13
N GLY A 37 18.49 -3.02 20.68
CA GLY A 37 18.26 -1.87 21.55
C GLY A 37 18.19 -0.52 20.82
N ARG A 38 18.27 -0.50 19.49
CA ARG A 38 18.33 0.73 18.69
C ARG A 38 17.35 0.65 17.53
N PHE A 39 16.58 1.71 17.34
CA PHE A 39 15.61 1.77 16.27
C PHE A 39 15.55 3.14 15.64
N ARG A 40 15.71 3.18 14.32
CA ARG A 40 15.64 4.42 13.55
C ARG A 40 14.66 4.24 12.39
N THR A 41 13.58 5.01 12.41
CA THR A 41 12.54 4.95 11.39
C THR A 41 12.21 6.33 10.83
N THR A 42 11.72 6.36 9.60
CA THR A 42 11.18 7.57 8.96
C THR A 42 9.70 7.68 9.26
N GLU A 43 9.30 8.73 9.97
CA GLU A 43 7.89 9.09 10.10
C GLU A 43 7.42 9.87 8.87
N GLN A 44 6.35 9.39 8.23
CA GLN A 44 5.80 10.05 7.05
C GLN A 44 4.90 11.22 7.44
N GLY A 45 4.88 12.28 6.63
CA GLY A 45 4.14 13.51 6.95
C GLY A 45 2.65 13.26 7.17
N GLU A 46 2.06 12.36 6.37
CA GLU A 46 0.65 11.98 6.45
C GLU A 46 0.27 11.26 7.77
N VAL A 47 1.24 10.70 8.51
CA VAL A 47 0.99 10.02 9.79
C VAL A 47 1.29 10.88 11.02
N ILE A 48 1.98 12.02 10.87
CA ILE A 48 2.43 12.85 12.00
C ILE A 48 1.27 13.27 12.90
N ARG A 49 0.17 13.76 12.31
CA ARG A 49 -1.01 14.17 13.08
C ARG A 49 -1.60 13.02 13.90
N PHE A 50 -1.57 11.80 13.37
CA PHE A 50 -2.16 10.63 14.02
C PHE A 50 -1.27 10.00 15.08
N LYS A 51 0.06 10.19 14.99
CA LYS A 51 1.02 9.68 15.97
C LYS A 51 1.43 10.69 17.03
N TYR A 52 1.43 11.98 16.68
CA TYR A 52 2.00 13.04 17.52
C TYR A 52 1.11 14.27 17.66
N GLY A 53 -0.08 14.29 17.05
CA GLY A 53 -0.95 15.48 17.02
C GLY A 53 -1.55 15.87 18.38
N LEU A 54 -1.54 14.96 19.36
CA LEU A 54 -1.96 15.22 20.73
C LEU A 54 -0.91 14.67 21.71
N PRO A 55 -0.62 15.35 22.84
CA PRO A 55 0.40 14.90 23.79
C PRO A 55 0.20 13.47 24.29
N LYS A 56 -1.05 13.07 24.60
CA LYS A 56 -1.37 11.70 25.04
C LYS A 56 -1.09 10.66 23.96
N VAL A 57 -1.42 10.97 22.71
CA VAL A 57 -1.19 10.10 21.56
C VAL A 57 0.31 9.97 21.28
N ALA A 58 1.04 11.08 21.35
CA ALA A 58 2.51 11.10 21.23
C ALA A 58 3.16 10.21 22.31
N ALA A 59 2.77 10.35 23.57
CA ALA A 59 3.28 9.53 24.66
C ALA A 59 2.99 8.04 24.45
N GLN A 60 1.76 7.70 24.05
CA GLN A 60 1.39 6.31 23.74
C GLN A 60 2.22 5.74 22.59
N ASN A 61 2.42 6.51 21.52
CA ASN A 61 3.22 6.10 20.37
C ASN A 61 4.70 5.88 20.74
N LEU A 62 5.29 6.78 21.55
CA LEU A 62 6.66 6.61 22.05
C LEU A 62 6.79 5.39 22.98
N ASN A 63 5.81 5.17 23.86
CA ASN A 63 5.77 3.99 24.73
C ASN A 63 5.72 2.69 23.91
N LEU A 64 4.90 2.66 22.85
CA LEU A 64 4.86 1.53 21.92
C LEU A 64 6.22 1.29 21.29
N TYR A 65 6.91 2.32 20.78
CA TYR A 65 8.25 2.17 20.23
C TYR A 65 9.24 1.60 21.25
N ILE A 66 9.29 2.17 22.46
CA ILE A 66 10.21 1.71 23.51
C ILE A 66 9.93 0.25 23.89
N ALA A 67 8.67 -0.10 24.14
CA ALA A 67 8.26 -1.46 24.48
C ALA A 67 8.65 -2.45 23.37
N SER A 68 8.35 -2.10 22.11
CA SER A 68 8.66 -2.95 20.96
C SER A 68 10.16 -3.19 20.79
N VAL A 69 10.97 -2.14 21.00
CA VAL A 69 12.43 -2.22 20.85
C VAL A 69 13.03 -3.08 21.96
N LEU A 70 12.58 -2.91 23.20
CA LEU A 70 13.02 -3.74 24.32
C LEU A 70 12.65 -5.21 24.08
N GLU A 71 11.40 -5.46 23.73
CA GLU A 71 10.89 -6.81 23.47
C GLU A 71 11.60 -7.47 22.29
N ALA A 72 11.74 -6.82 21.14
CA ALA A 72 12.47 -7.38 19.99
C ALA A 72 13.95 -7.64 20.27
N THR A 73 14.54 -6.92 21.24
CA THR A 73 15.94 -7.08 21.63
C THR A 73 16.12 -8.25 22.60
N LEU A 74 15.22 -8.41 23.56
CA LEU A 74 15.32 -9.41 24.62
C LEU A 74 14.64 -10.73 24.23
N LEU A 75 13.60 -10.67 23.39
CA LEU A 75 12.77 -11.78 22.94
C LEU A 75 12.68 -11.76 21.40
N PRO A 76 13.79 -12.03 20.69
CA PRO A 76 13.80 -12.00 19.23
C PRO A 76 12.85 -13.04 18.63
N PRO A 77 12.28 -12.79 17.44
CA PRO A 77 11.40 -13.75 16.78
C PRO A 77 12.15 -15.03 16.38
N PRO A 78 11.43 -16.13 16.10
CA PRO A 78 12.07 -17.37 15.66
C PRO A 78 12.81 -17.18 14.33
N VAL A 79 13.92 -17.90 14.18
CA VAL A 79 14.62 -17.99 12.90
C VAL A 79 13.75 -18.82 11.94
N PRO A 80 13.48 -18.34 10.71
CA PRO A 80 12.62 -19.07 9.80
C PRO A 80 13.26 -20.38 9.32
N LYS A 81 12.44 -21.42 9.23
CA LYS A 81 12.81 -22.75 8.71
C LYS A 81 13.24 -22.65 7.24
N ASP A 82 14.09 -23.57 6.79
CA ASP A 82 14.56 -23.59 5.39
C ASP A 82 13.40 -23.77 4.40
N ALA A 83 12.39 -24.57 4.76
CA ALA A 83 11.17 -24.71 3.97
C ALA A 83 10.42 -23.37 3.80
N TRP A 84 10.32 -22.56 4.86
CA TRP A 84 9.67 -21.23 4.80
C TRP A 84 10.44 -20.28 3.90
N ARG A 85 11.78 -20.33 3.95
CA ARG A 85 12.65 -19.53 3.06
C ARG A 85 12.44 -19.93 1.60
N ALA A 86 12.43 -21.22 1.31
CA ALA A 86 12.21 -21.74 -0.05
C ALA A 86 10.84 -21.34 -0.62
N VAL A 87 9.77 -21.39 0.19
CA VAL A 87 8.44 -20.89 -0.21
C VAL A 87 8.47 -19.39 -0.46
N MET A 88 9.09 -18.60 0.43
CA MET A 88 9.19 -17.15 0.23
C MET A 88 9.98 -16.77 -1.02
N GLU A 89 11.02 -17.52 -1.37
CA GLU A 89 11.76 -17.32 -2.63
C GLU A 89 10.86 -17.54 -3.85
N ARG A 90 10.03 -18.60 -3.84
CA ARG A 90 9.05 -18.85 -4.91
C ARG A 90 7.96 -17.78 -4.97
N LEU A 91 7.37 -17.41 -3.83
CA LEU A 91 6.38 -16.33 -3.75
C LEU A 91 6.95 -15.01 -4.30
N ALA A 92 8.19 -14.68 -3.94
CA ALA A 92 8.85 -13.46 -4.41
C ALA A 92 9.13 -13.51 -5.92
N ALA A 93 9.55 -14.65 -6.45
CA ALA A 93 9.78 -14.83 -7.88
C ALA A 93 8.48 -14.70 -8.69
N ASP A 94 7.43 -15.43 -8.27
CA ASP A 94 6.11 -15.42 -8.91
C ASP A 94 5.51 -14.00 -8.90
N GLY A 95 5.51 -13.35 -7.73
CA GLY A 95 4.96 -12.00 -7.57
C GLY A 95 5.75 -10.95 -8.35
N LEU A 96 7.10 -11.05 -8.39
CA LEU A 96 7.93 -10.14 -9.18
C LEU A 96 7.66 -10.29 -10.69
N GLN A 97 7.51 -11.52 -11.17
CA GLN A 97 7.20 -11.79 -12.56
C GLN A 97 5.83 -11.22 -12.93
N ALA A 98 4.79 -11.51 -12.16
CA ALA A 98 3.45 -10.98 -12.37
C ALA A 98 3.41 -9.45 -12.36
N TYR A 99 4.07 -8.84 -11.37
CA TYR A 99 4.19 -7.37 -11.28
C TYR A 99 4.88 -6.77 -12.52
N ARG A 100 5.99 -7.35 -12.99
CA ARG A 100 6.72 -6.83 -14.16
C ARG A 100 5.95 -7.04 -15.46
N LYS A 101 5.28 -8.19 -15.60
CA LYS A 101 4.42 -8.48 -16.76
C LYS A 101 3.38 -7.38 -16.94
N THR A 102 2.74 -6.95 -15.85
CA THR A 102 1.74 -5.88 -15.89
C THR A 102 2.37 -4.49 -16.02
N VAL A 103 3.33 -4.12 -15.16
CA VAL A 103 3.80 -2.73 -15.04
C VAL A 103 4.85 -2.36 -16.09
N ARG A 104 5.65 -3.32 -16.58
CA ARG A 104 6.74 -3.06 -17.53
C ARG A 104 6.47 -3.59 -18.93
N GLU A 105 5.88 -4.77 -19.03
CA GLU A 105 5.78 -5.49 -20.30
C GLU A 105 4.44 -5.24 -21.00
N HIS A 106 3.36 -4.99 -20.24
CA HIS A 106 2.04 -4.78 -20.82
C HIS A 106 1.99 -3.44 -21.59
N PRO A 107 1.70 -3.45 -22.91
CA PRO A 107 1.84 -2.26 -23.75
C PRO A 107 0.88 -1.13 -23.37
N GLN A 108 -0.31 -1.48 -22.85
CA GLN A 108 -1.34 -0.51 -22.48
C GLN A 108 -1.15 0.10 -21.07
N PHE A 109 -0.20 -0.41 -20.27
CA PHE A 109 -0.14 -0.06 -18.84
C PHE A 109 0.18 1.42 -18.60
N VAL A 110 1.13 2.00 -19.35
CA VAL A 110 1.53 3.40 -19.17
C VAL A 110 0.38 4.36 -19.50
N ASP A 111 -0.33 4.10 -20.58
CA ASP A 111 -1.42 4.96 -21.04
C ASP A 111 -2.63 4.82 -20.12
N TYR A 112 -2.99 3.59 -19.76
CA TYR A 112 -4.01 3.34 -18.74
C TYR A 112 -3.67 4.03 -17.41
N PHE A 113 -2.45 3.90 -16.90
CA PHE A 113 -2.04 4.55 -15.65
C PHE A 113 -2.22 6.06 -15.66
N ARG A 114 -1.90 6.73 -16.77
CA ARG A 114 -2.06 8.19 -16.90
C ARG A 114 -3.53 8.62 -16.98
N GLN A 115 -4.38 7.80 -17.58
CA GLN A 115 -5.81 8.10 -17.72
C GLN A 115 -6.57 7.73 -16.43
N ALA A 116 -6.33 6.54 -15.88
CA ALA A 116 -7.05 6.01 -14.73
C ALA A 116 -6.64 6.65 -13.41
N THR A 117 -5.56 7.44 -13.35
CA THR A 117 -5.07 8.07 -12.11
C THR A 117 -4.78 9.56 -12.30
N PRO A 118 -4.76 10.37 -11.21
CA PRO A 118 -4.41 11.78 -11.28
C PRO A 118 -2.89 12.04 -11.36
N GLU A 119 -2.06 11.11 -11.87
CA GLU A 119 -0.58 11.24 -11.84
C GLU A 119 -0.09 12.56 -12.47
N GLN A 120 -0.71 12.96 -13.58
CA GLN A 120 -0.31 14.14 -14.32
C GLN A 120 -0.65 15.42 -13.55
N GLU A 121 -1.85 15.47 -12.98
CA GLU A 121 -2.34 16.59 -12.18
C GLU A 121 -1.55 16.72 -10.87
N LEU A 122 -1.22 15.61 -10.22
CA LEU A 122 -0.38 15.60 -9.02
C LEU A 122 1.00 16.25 -9.22
N GLY A 123 1.54 16.21 -10.45
CA GLY A 123 2.79 16.89 -10.79
C GLY A 123 2.65 18.40 -10.98
N ARG A 124 1.45 18.90 -11.29
CA ARG A 124 1.14 20.33 -11.48
C ARG A 124 0.75 21.00 -10.17
N LEU A 125 0.05 20.25 -9.31
CA LEU A 125 -0.44 20.73 -8.03
C LEU A 125 0.72 21.01 -7.05
N PRO A 126 0.67 22.12 -6.29
CA PRO A 126 1.70 22.49 -5.30
C PRO A 126 1.64 21.61 -4.02
N LEU A 127 1.62 20.29 -4.17
CA LEU A 127 1.48 19.31 -3.08
C LEU A 127 2.82 18.86 -2.48
N GLY A 128 3.93 19.05 -3.20
CA GLY A 128 5.25 18.63 -2.75
C GLY A 128 6.38 19.50 -3.28
N SER A 129 7.46 19.63 -2.52
CA SER A 129 8.64 20.44 -2.87
C SER A 129 9.56 19.80 -3.94
N ARG A 130 9.23 18.60 -4.42
CA ARG A 130 10.10 17.80 -5.28
C ARG A 130 9.38 17.43 -6.58
N PRO A 131 10.07 17.48 -7.74
CA PRO A 131 9.48 17.05 -9.01
C PRO A 131 9.13 15.56 -8.97
N ALA A 132 8.03 15.21 -9.65
CA ALA A 132 7.47 13.86 -9.67
C ALA A 132 8.38 12.83 -10.38
N ARG A 133 9.27 13.27 -11.30
CA ARG A 133 10.09 12.38 -12.14
C ARG A 133 11.60 12.67 -12.09
N ARG A 134 12.39 11.63 -12.43
CA ARG A 134 13.85 11.65 -12.62
C ARG A 134 14.29 12.43 -13.88
N ARG A 135 13.55 12.21 -14.97
CA ARG A 135 13.74 12.67 -16.36
C ARG A 135 12.39 12.49 -17.08
N SER A 136 12.31 12.92 -18.34
CA SER A 136 11.31 12.40 -19.28
C SER A 136 11.54 10.89 -19.50
N GLY A 137 10.50 10.05 -19.31
CA GLY A 137 10.58 8.60 -19.48
C GLY A 137 9.31 7.86 -19.01
N GLY A 138 9.33 6.53 -19.09
CA GLY A 138 8.27 5.61 -18.61
C GLY A 138 8.19 5.50 -17.08
N ILE A 139 7.54 4.46 -16.56
CA ILE A 139 7.32 4.27 -15.10
C ILE A 139 8.64 4.19 -14.32
N GLU A 140 9.74 3.73 -14.93
CA GLU A 140 11.03 3.68 -14.24
C GLU A 140 11.54 5.08 -13.85
N SER A 141 11.06 6.12 -14.53
CA SER A 141 11.37 7.52 -14.24
C SER A 141 10.50 8.12 -13.13
N LEU A 142 9.40 7.48 -12.76
CA LEU A 142 8.50 7.93 -11.71
C LEU A 142 9.09 7.63 -10.33
N ARG A 143 8.92 8.56 -9.38
CA ARG A 143 9.37 8.34 -8.00
C ARG A 143 8.33 7.52 -7.23
N ALA A 144 8.78 6.83 -6.19
CA ALA A 144 7.91 5.96 -5.38
C ALA A 144 6.69 6.67 -4.78
N ILE A 145 6.84 7.92 -4.34
CA ILE A 145 5.73 8.70 -3.74
C ILE A 145 4.63 8.97 -4.78
N PRO A 146 4.90 9.63 -5.93
CA PRO A 146 3.90 9.77 -6.99
C PRO A 146 3.27 8.46 -7.44
N TRP A 147 4.07 7.38 -7.56
CA TRP A 147 3.58 6.06 -7.93
C TRP A 147 2.50 5.54 -6.97
N ILE A 148 2.79 5.50 -5.67
CA ILE A 148 1.83 5.04 -4.66
C ILE A 148 0.66 6.01 -4.54
N PHE A 149 0.94 7.31 -4.58
CA PHE A 149 -0.06 8.33 -4.32
C PHE A 149 -1.12 8.36 -5.42
N ALA A 150 -0.73 8.24 -6.69
CA ALA A 150 -1.66 8.20 -7.82
C ALA A 150 -2.68 7.05 -7.70
N TRP A 151 -2.23 5.83 -7.40
CA TRP A 151 -3.12 4.67 -7.20
C TRP A 151 -3.91 4.70 -5.89
N THR A 152 -3.42 5.45 -4.90
CA THR A 152 -4.16 5.67 -3.65
C THR A 152 -5.38 6.55 -3.91
N GLN A 153 -5.25 7.57 -4.75
CA GLN A 153 -6.34 8.49 -5.06
C GLN A 153 -7.54 7.80 -5.72
N THR A 154 -7.32 6.70 -6.44
CA THR A 154 -8.36 6.01 -7.21
C THR A 154 -8.84 4.71 -6.57
N ARG A 155 -8.51 4.49 -5.29
CA ARG A 155 -8.87 3.29 -4.52
C ARG A 155 -8.39 1.97 -5.12
N MET A 156 -7.48 2.00 -6.10
CA MET A 156 -6.91 0.76 -6.65
C MET A 156 -5.77 0.20 -5.82
N MET A 157 -4.94 1.04 -5.20
CA MET A 157 -3.80 0.60 -4.38
C MET A 157 -2.86 -0.40 -5.09
N LEU A 158 -2.86 -0.42 -6.43
CA LEU A 158 -2.16 -1.40 -7.28
C LEU A 158 -0.72 -1.72 -6.83
N PRO A 159 0.12 -0.73 -6.44
CA PRO A 159 1.50 -0.97 -6.04
C PRO A 159 1.70 -1.89 -4.84
N ALA A 160 0.67 -2.02 -3.99
CA ALA A 160 0.81 -2.67 -2.69
C ALA A 160 0.30 -4.12 -2.68
N TRP A 161 -0.50 -4.53 -3.67
CA TRP A 161 -1.02 -5.90 -3.77
C TRP A 161 -0.65 -6.62 -5.09
N LEU A 162 -0.36 -5.91 -6.18
CA LEU A 162 -0.12 -6.54 -7.48
C LEU A 162 1.03 -7.57 -7.41
N GLY A 163 0.73 -8.78 -7.89
CA GLY A 163 1.62 -9.94 -7.87
C GLY A 163 1.30 -10.93 -6.74
N TRP A 164 0.59 -10.50 -5.68
CA TRP A 164 0.16 -11.41 -4.62
C TRP A 164 -0.90 -12.40 -5.09
N GLU A 165 -1.80 -11.98 -5.98
CA GLU A 165 -2.82 -12.86 -6.55
C GLU A 165 -2.17 -14.07 -7.23
N THR A 166 -1.16 -13.82 -8.08
CA THR A 166 -0.46 -14.86 -8.81
C THR A 166 0.42 -15.70 -7.88
N ALA A 167 1.16 -15.05 -6.96
CA ALA A 167 2.06 -15.74 -6.05
C ALA A 167 1.33 -16.72 -5.12
N LEU A 168 0.22 -16.29 -4.53
CA LEU A 168 -0.59 -17.13 -3.64
C LEU A 168 -1.30 -18.24 -4.41
N GLN A 169 -1.89 -17.92 -5.56
CA GLN A 169 -2.55 -18.92 -6.40
C GLN A 169 -1.56 -20.03 -6.83
N ASN A 170 -0.34 -19.66 -7.23
CA ASN A 170 0.67 -20.62 -7.62
C ASN A 170 1.14 -21.47 -6.42
N ALA A 171 1.25 -20.88 -5.23
CA ALA A 171 1.62 -21.63 -4.02
C ALA A 171 0.52 -22.65 -3.63
N ILE A 172 -0.74 -22.28 -3.79
CA ILE A 172 -1.89 -23.18 -3.65
C ILE A 172 -1.84 -24.31 -4.70
N GLY A 173 -1.57 -23.98 -5.97
CA GLY A 173 -1.39 -24.99 -7.02
C GLY A 173 -0.24 -25.97 -6.76
N ARG A 174 0.77 -25.54 -5.99
CA ARG A 174 1.90 -26.38 -5.52
C ARG A 174 1.62 -27.13 -4.21
N GLN A 175 0.40 -27.04 -3.67
CA GLN A 175 -0.01 -27.65 -2.39
C GLN A 175 0.80 -27.14 -1.19
N GLU A 176 1.19 -25.86 -1.21
CA GLU A 176 1.99 -25.22 -0.16
C GLU A 176 1.13 -24.57 0.95
N GLU A 177 -0.20 -24.73 0.89
CA GLU A 177 -1.18 -24.08 1.78
C GLU A 177 -0.90 -24.32 3.25
N SER A 178 -0.64 -25.57 3.63
CA SER A 178 -0.33 -25.95 5.02
C SER A 178 0.92 -25.24 5.54
N LEU A 179 1.92 -25.06 4.68
CA LEU A 179 3.17 -24.39 5.01
C LEU A 179 2.97 -22.87 5.12
N LEU A 180 2.12 -22.28 4.26
CA LEU A 180 1.75 -20.87 4.35
C LEU A 180 0.95 -20.56 5.63
N ALA A 181 0.01 -21.45 6.00
CA ALA A 181 -0.72 -21.35 7.25
C ALA A 181 0.24 -21.43 8.46
N GLU A 182 1.16 -22.39 8.45
CA GLU A 182 2.20 -22.50 9.47
C GLU A 182 3.08 -21.24 9.56
N MET A 183 3.51 -20.70 8.41
CA MET A 183 4.28 -19.45 8.34
C MET A 183 3.50 -18.29 8.95
N ARG A 184 2.19 -18.18 8.70
CA ARG A 184 1.37 -17.12 9.29
C ARG A 184 1.24 -17.26 10.81
N ASP A 185 1.12 -18.49 11.29
CA ASP A 185 0.92 -18.76 12.71
C ASP A 185 2.22 -18.70 13.52
N GLN A 186 3.36 -19.02 12.92
CA GLN A 186 4.64 -19.17 13.64
C GLN A 186 5.73 -18.17 13.22
N TRP A 187 5.56 -17.45 12.10
CA TRP A 187 6.56 -16.51 11.61
C TRP A 187 6.03 -15.07 11.60
N PRO A 188 6.41 -14.24 12.60
CA PRO A 188 5.92 -12.87 12.72
C PRO A 188 6.12 -12.00 11.47
N PHE A 189 7.21 -12.21 10.73
CA PHE A 189 7.46 -11.52 9.45
C PHE A 189 6.38 -11.81 8.41
N PHE A 190 6.03 -13.08 8.21
CA PHE A 190 5.04 -13.46 7.22
C PHE A 190 3.66 -12.99 7.63
N ARG A 191 3.30 -13.15 8.91
CA ARG A 191 2.05 -12.61 9.47
C ARG A 191 1.91 -11.11 9.22
N ALA A 192 2.89 -10.31 9.65
CA ALA A 192 2.86 -8.86 9.47
C ALA A 192 2.80 -8.44 7.98
N ARG A 193 3.31 -9.27 7.07
CA ARG A 193 3.21 -9.02 5.63
C ARG A 193 1.80 -9.28 5.11
N ILE A 194 1.14 -10.34 5.55
CA ILE A 194 -0.26 -10.63 5.21
C ILE A 194 -1.20 -9.61 5.84
N ASP A 195 -1.01 -9.25 7.11
CA ASP A 195 -1.86 -8.24 7.78
C ASP A 195 -1.79 -6.87 7.08
N MET A 196 -0.59 -6.49 6.59
CA MET A 196 -0.44 -5.28 5.77
C MET A 196 -1.19 -5.40 4.43
N LEU A 197 -1.12 -6.57 3.78
CA LEU A 197 -1.83 -6.82 2.53
C LEU A 197 -3.35 -6.76 2.74
N GLU A 198 -3.87 -7.40 3.78
CA GLU A 198 -5.29 -7.33 4.16
C GLU A 198 -5.76 -5.90 4.38
N MET A 199 -4.97 -5.10 5.11
CA MET A 199 -5.29 -3.70 5.37
C MET A 199 -5.37 -2.86 4.08
N VAL A 200 -4.47 -3.10 3.14
CA VAL A 200 -4.49 -2.41 1.84
C VAL A 200 -5.68 -2.88 1.00
N LEU A 201 -5.92 -4.19 0.92
CA LEU A 201 -7.03 -4.76 0.17
C LEU A 201 -8.38 -4.29 0.72
N LEU A 202 -8.52 -4.12 2.04
CA LEU A 202 -9.72 -3.57 2.66
C LEU A 202 -9.97 -2.11 2.25
N LYS A 203 -8.91 -1.34 1.98
CA LYS A 203 -9.02 0.04 1.49
C LYS A 203 -9.21 0.11 -0.02
N ALA A 204 -8.91 -0.96 -0.75
CA ALA A 204 -9.11 -0.98 -2.19
C ALA A 204 -10.61 -1.10 -2.50
N ASP A 205 -11.06 -0.41 -3.54
CA ASP A 205 -12.45 -0.39 -3.97
C ASP A 205 -12.52 -0.34 -5.50
N SER A 206 -12.84 -1.48 -6.12
CA SER A 206 -12.98 -1.58 -7.57
C SER A 206 -14.23 -0.86 -8.09
N GLY A 207 -15.25 -0.66 -7.27
CA GLY A 207 -16.44 0.11 -7.63
C GLY A 207 -16.08 1.58 -7.84
N ILE A 208 -15.37 2.18 -6.88
CA ILE A 208 -14.86 3.55 -7.04
C ILE A 208 -13.86 3.64 -8.20
N ALA A 209 -12.92 2.69 -8.32
CA ALA A 209 -11.96 2.69 -9.41
C ALA A 209 -12.63 2.65 -10.80
N ARG A 210 -13.69 1.85 -10.96
CA ARG A 210 -14.49 1.80 -12.19
C ARG A 210 -15.11 3.15 -12.54
N LEU A 211 -15.53 3.95 -11.56
CA LEU A 211 -16.06 5.30 -11.83
C LEU A 211 -14.99 6.22 -12.43
N TYR A 212 -13.71 6.07 -12.04
CA TYR A 212 -12.62 6.78 -12.70
C TYR A 212 -12.47 6.29 -14.14
N ASP A 213 -12.46 4.98 -14.38
CA ASP A 213 -12.33 4.43 -15.73
C ASP A 213 -13.48 4.85 -16.66
N GLU A 214 -14.72 4.77 -16.18
CA GLU A 214 -15.92 5.12 -16.94
C GLU A 214 -15.92 6.58 -17.42
N ARG A 215 -15.34 7.51 -16.63
CA ARG A 215 -15.32 8.93 -16.98
C ARG A 215 -14.03 9.36 -17.68
N LEU A 216 -12.90 8.73 -17.35
CA LEU A 216 -11.56 9.24 -17.67
C LEU A 216 -10.76 8.39 -18.65
N VAL A 217 -11.12 7.12 -18.82
CA VAL A 217 -10.35 6.15 -19.60
C VAL A 217 -11.03 5.85 -20.92
N ASP A 218 -10.24 5.87 -21.99
CA ASP A 218 -10.66 5.55 -23.35
C ASP A 218 -11.17 4.10 -23.45
N ASP A 219 -12.18 3.86 -24.28
CA ASP A 219 -12.84 2.56 -24.40
C ASP A 219 -11.87 1.40 -24.71
N GLU A 220 -10.82 1.66 -25.50
CA GLU A 220 -9.80 0.67 -25.88
C GLU A 220 -8.96 0.18 -24.69
N LEU A 221 -8.87 0.95 -23.61
CA LEU A 221 -8.09 0.64 -22.42
C LEU A 221 -8.95 0.05 -21.28
N ARG A 222 -10.29 0.14 -21.37
CA ARG A 222 -11.20 -0.37 -20.32
C ARG A 222 -11.09 -1.89 -20.13
N GLY A 223 -10.84 -2.63 -21.22
CA GLY A 223 -10.59 -4.07 -21.14
C GLY A 223 -9.39 -4.42 -20.27
N PHE A 224 -8.35 -3.57 -20.23
CA PHE A 224 -7.21 -3.74 -19.35
C PHE A 224 -7.55 -3.39 -17.88
N GLY A 225 -8.34 -2.33 -17.65
CA GLY A 225 -8.87 -2.01 -16.32
C GLY A 225 -9.65 -3.18 -15.71
N GLU A 226 -10.54 -3.80 -16.48
CA GLU A 226 -11.30 -4.99 -16.03
C GLU A 226 -10.40 -6.17 -15.65
N GLN A 227 -9.28 -6.39 -16.35
CA GLN A 227 -8.30 -7.41 -15.94
C GLN A 227 -7.67 -7.07 -14.58
N LEU A 228 -7.37 -5.81 -14.30
CA LEU A 228 -6.84 -5.40 -13.00
C LEU A 228 -7.86 -5.58 -11.88
N TYR A 229 -9.15 -5.33 -12.13
CA TYR A 229 -10.21 -5.59 -11.15
C TYR A 229 -10.39 -7.08 -10.86
N GLN A 230 -10.24 -7.93 -11.87
CA GLN A 230 -10.22 -9.38 -11.68
C GLN A 230 -9.04 -9.82 -10.82
N HIS A 231 -7.83 -9.29 -11.08
CA HIS A 231 -6.65 -9.56 -10.25
C HIS A 231 -6.85 -9.09 -8.80
N LEU A 232 -7.47 -7.92 -8.58
CA LEU A 232 -7.77 -7.43 -7.23
C LEU A 232 -8.74 -8.38 -6.51
N SER A 233 -9.81 -8.82 -7.18
CA SER A 233 -10.76 -9.79 -6.62
C SER A 233 -10.08 -11.11 -6.28
N GLN A 234 -9.19 -11.60 -7.15
CA GLN A 234 -8.39 -12.79 -6.88
C GLN A 234 -7.47 -12.59 -5.69
N ALA A 235 -6.79 -11.45 -5.57
CA ALA A 235 -5.94 -11.15 -4.41
C ALA A 235 -6.73 -11.23 -3.10
N VAL A 236 -7.95 -10.66 -3.07
CA VAL A 236 -8.85 -10.74 -1.91
C VAL A 236 -9.21 -12.19 -1.60
N GLU A 237 -9.64 -12.96 -2.61
CA GLU A 237 -10.01 -14.37 -2.44
C GLU A 237 -8.85 -15.21 -1.89
N GLN A 238 -7.65 -15.07 -2.48
CA GLN A 238 -6.48 -15.83 -2.06
C GLN A 238 -6.05 -15.48 -0.62
N VAL A 239 -6.18 -14.20 -0.24
CA VAL A 239 -5.87 -13.77 1.13
C VAL A 239 -6.90 -14.31 2.12
N LEU A 240 -8.20 -14.23 1.83
CA LEU A 240 -9.25 -14.82 2.68
C LEU A 240 -9.10 -16.34 2.83
N HIS A 241 -8.73 -17.01 1.74
CA HIS A 241 -8.45 -18.44 1.76
C HIS A 241 -7.27 -18.77 2.66
N LEU A 242 -6.15 -18.06 2.50
CA LEU A 242 -4.97 -18.21 3.35
C LEU A 242 -5.28 -17.89 4.82
N THR A 243 -6.12 -16.88 5.07
CA THR A 243 -6.40 -16.46 6.44
C THR A 243 -7.45 -17.31 7.14
N GLY A 244 -8.31 -17.97 6.37
CA GLY A 244 -9.48 -18.69 6.85
C GLY A 244 -10.57 -17.75 7.40
N GLU A 245 -10.55 -16.49 7.00
CA GLU A 245 -11.49 -15.45 7.47
C GLU A 245 -12.61 -15.24 6.46
N ALA A 246 -13.80 -14.85 6.93
CA ALA A 246 -14.92 -14.54 6.05
C ALA A 246 -14.77 -13.12 5.46
N HIS A 247 -14.06 -12.25 6.18
CA HIS A 247 -13.86 -10.86 5.79
C HIS A 247 -12.45 -10.38 6.12
N LEU A 248 -11.90 -9.47 5.31
CA LEU A 248 -10.55 -8.93 5.54
C LEU A 248 -10.45 -8.21 6.89
N LEU A 249 -9.32 -8.40 7.59
CA LEU A 249 -9.05 -7.88 8.93
C LEU A 249 -10.11 -8.25 9.98
N GLU A 250 -10.64 -9.48 9.95
CA GLU A 250 -11.64 -9.94 10.94
C GLU A 250 -11.06 -9.92 12.36
N ARG A 251 -9.76 -10.23 12.51
CA ARG A 251 -9.00 -10.17 13.77
C ARG A 251 -8.80 -8.76 14.33
N HIS A 252 -9.02 -7.71 13.54
CA HIS A 252 -8.79 -6.32 13.93
C HIS A 252 -10.07 -5.46 13.76
N PRO A 253 -11.17 -5.76 14.47
CA PRO A 253 -12.47 -5.14 14.25
C PRO A 253 -12.47 -3.62 14.47
N GLN A 254 -11.63 -3.11 15.39
CA GLN A 254 -11.48 -1.68 15.62
C GLN A 254 -10.86 -0.94 14.43
N VAL A 255 -9.85 -1.56 13.78
CA VAL A 255 -9.21 -0.99 12.60
C VAL A 255 -10.18 -1.00 11.42
N ARG A 256 -10.89 -2.11 11.23
CA ARG A 256 -11.94 -2.26 10.21
C ARG A 256 -13.05 -1.22 10.37
N ALA A 257 -13.58 -1.06 11.59
CA ALA A 257 -14.59 -0.04 11.89
C ALA A 257 -14.07 1.38 11.61
N SER A 258 -12.81 1.67 11.97
CA SER A 258 -12.20 2.98 11.69
C SER A 258 -12.00 3.25 10.20
N ILE A 259 -11.72 2.23 9.39
CA ILE A 259 -11.65 2.35 7.92
C ILE A 259 -13.06 2.59 7.36
N SER A 260 -14.03 1.76 7.72
CA SER A 260 -15.41 1.85 7.24
C SER A 260 -16.06 3.22 7.51
N VAL A 261 -15.85 3.80 8.70
CA VAL A 261 -16.36 5.15 8.99
C VAL A 261 -15.76 6.18 8.04
N ARG A 262 -14.47 6.08 7.70
CA ARG A 262 -13.81 7.03 6.80
C ARG A 262 -14.28 6.85 5.36
N ASP A 263 -14.55 5.63 4.92
CA ASP A 263 -15.02 5.34 3.56
C ASP A 263 -16.28 6.14 3.23
N THR A 264 -17.27 6.18 4.13
CA THR A 264 -18.51 6.96 3.93
C THR A 264 -18.26 8.46 3.67
N TYR A 265 -17.19 9.04 4.25
CA TYR A 265 -16.83 10.44 4.00
C TYR A 265 -15.93 10.62 2.77
N LEU A 266 -15.29 9.55 2.30
CA LEU A 266 -14.42 9.56 1.12
C LEU A 266 -15.19 9.42 -0.18
N ASP A 267 -16.28 8.65 -0.20
CA ASP A 267 -17.12 8.42 -1.38
C ASP A 267 -17.47 9.72 -2.14
N PRO A 268 -18.02 10.79 -1.50
CA PRO A 268 -18.33 12.03 -2.22
C PRO A 268 -17.08 12.74 -2.75
N LEU A 269 -15.92 12.60 -2.10
CA LEU A 269 -14.67 13.19 -2.59
C LEU A 269 -14.18 12.48 -3.84
N HIS A 270 -14.34 11.16 -3.95
CA HIS A 270 -14.01 10.41 -5.15
C HIS A 270 -14.91 10.81 -6.32
N LEU A 271 -16.23 10.84 -6.12
CA LEU A 271 -17.17 11.27 -7.16
C LEU A 271 -16.87 12.69 -7.66
N LEU A 272 -16.57 13.61 -6.74
CA LEU A 272 -16.17 14.96 -7.09
C LEU A 272 -14.83 14.99 -7.83
N GLN A 273 -13.83 14.23 -7.37
CA GLN A 273 -12.51 14.18 -8.00
C GLN A 273 -12.59 13.64 -9.44
N VAL A 274 -13.39 12.62 -9.70
CA VAL A 274 -13.61 12.06 -11.05
C VAL A 274 -14.05 13.15 -12.02
N GLU A 275 -15.06 13.94 -11.64
CA GLU A 275 -15.57 15.01 -12.51
C GLU A 275 -14.60 16.20 -12.63
N LEU A 276 -13.90 16.56 -11.55
CA LEU A 276 -12.87 17.59 -11.59
C LEU A 276 -11.71 17.22 -12.51
N LEU A 277 -11.28 15.95 -12.50
CA LEU A 277 -10.24 15.45 -13.41
C LEU A 277 -10.71 15.50 -14.87
N ALA A 278 -11.95 15.10 -15.15
CA ALA A 278 -12.50 15.14 -16.50
C ALA A 278 -12.49 16.58 -17.05
N ARG A 279 -13.03 17.53 -16.28
CA ARG A 279 -13.04 18.96 -16.68
C ARG A 279 -11.65 19.56 -16.79
N SER A 280 -10.75 19.19 -15.87
CA SER A 280 -9.34 19.60 -15.91
C SER A 280 -8.67 19.17 -17.22
N ARG A 281 -8.92 17.94 -17.67
CA ARG A 281 -8.35 17.38 -18.91
C ARG A 281 -8.97 17.99 -20.16
N GLU A 282 -10.28 18.24 -20.15
CA GLU A 282 -10.99 18.94 -21.24
C GLU A 282 -10.49 20.38 -21.44
N GLN A 283 -10.14 21.10 -20.36
CA GLN A 283 -9.67 22.49 -20.41
C GLN A 283 -8.17 22.65 -20.68
N GLY A 284 -7.37 21.60 -20.47
CA GLY A 284 -5.92 21.61 -20.73
C GLY A 284 -5.17 22.68 -19.92
N GLU A 285 -4.46 23.57 -20.61
CA GLU A 285 -3.69 24.66 -19.98
C GLU A 285 -4.54 25.85 -19.52
N ALA A 286 -5.80 25.94 -19.97
CA ALA A 286 -6.72 27.01 -19.62
C ALA A 286 -7.60 26.67 -18.40
N ILE A 287 -7.09 25.83 -17.49
CA ILE A 287 -7.87 25.32 -16.36
C ILE A 287 -8.35 26.46 -15.46
N CYS A 288 -9.63 26.43 -15.11
CA CYS A 288 -10.19 27.37 -14.15
C CYS A 288 -9.52 27.19 -12.77
N PRO A 289 -9.00 28.26 -12.13
CA PRO A 289 -8.35 28.18 -10.81
C PRO A 289 -9.23 27.52 -9.73
N ALA A 290 -10.55 27.66 -9.82
CA ALA A 290 -11.48 27.02 -8.91
C ALA A 290 -11.50 25.49 -9.04
N ILE A 291 -11.32 24.95 -10.26
CA ILE A 291 -11.22 23.50 -10.50
C ILE A 291 -9.91 22.98 -9.92
N GLU A 292 -8.81 23.69 -10.13
CA GLU A 292 -7.50 23.30 -9.58
C GLU A 292 -7.52 23.29 -8.05
N GLN A 293 -8.12 24.32 -7.43
CA GLN A 293 -8.28 24.38 -5.98
C GLN A 293 -9.21 23.28 -5.45
N ALA A 294 -10.33 23.00 -6.12
CA ALA A 294 -11.20 21.91 -5.73
C ALA A 294 -10.49 20.54 -5.86
N LEU A 295 -9.67 20.36 -6.91
CA LEU A 295 -8.88 19.15 -7.10
C LEU A 295 -7.87 18.98 -5.97
N LEU A 296 -7.17 20.05 -5.57
CA LEU A 296 -6.29 20.05 -4.38
C LEU A 296 -7.02 19.59 -3.11
N VAL A 297 -8.23 20.10 -2.88
CA VAL A 297 -9.04 19.74 -1.71
C VAL A 297 -9.42 18.26 -1.74
N THR A 298 -9.88 17.73 -2.88
CA THR A 298 -10.19 16.30 -2.99
C THR A 298 -8.95 15.43 -2.79
N VAL A 299 -7.82 15.79 -3.40
CA VAL A 299 -6.55 15.06 -3.27
C VAL A 299 -6.08 15.01 -1.82
N ALA A 300 -6.10 16.14 -1.13
CA ALA A 300 -5.71 16.24 0.28
C ALA A 300 -6.70 15.50 1.20
N GLY A 301 -8.00 15.61 0.93
CA GLY A 301 -9.06 14.94 1.70
C GLY A 301 -8.97 13.42 1.58
N ILE A 302 -8.83 12.90 0.36
CA ILE A 302 -8.66 11.47 0.08
C ILE A 302 -7.38 10.94 0.76
N ALA A 303 -6.27 11.66 0.63
CA ALA A 303 -5.02 11.29 1.29
C ALA A 303 -5.15 11.25 2.83
N ALA A 304 -5.83 12.23 3.41
CA ALA A 304 -6.06 12.30 4.86
C ALA A 304 -6.98 11.16 5.36
N GLY A 305 -7.97 10.77 4.56
CA GLY A 305 -8.88 9.67 4.89
C GLY A 305 -8.24 8.31 4.72
N LEU A 306 -7.54 8.03 3.62
CA LEU A 306 -6.92 6.73 3.36
C LEU A 306 -5.68 6.49 4.22
N ARG A 307 -4.98 7.57 4.62
CA ARG A 307 -3.75 7.52 5.42
C ARG A 307 -2.69 6.66 4.71
N ASN A 308 -2.32 5.54 5.32
CA ASN A 308 -1.23 4.68 4.90
C ASN A 308 -1.70 3.55 3.97
N THR A 309 -1.10 3.44 2.79
CA THR A 309 -1.57 2.53 1.71
C THR A 309 -0.45 1.80 0.97
N GLY A 310 0.79 2.30 1.07
CA GLY A 310 2.00 1.78 0.40
C GLY A 310 3.22 2.56 0.84
#